data_AF-A0A6N7BEE3-F1
#
_entry.id   AF-A0A6N7BEE3-F1
#
_cell.length_a   1.000
_cell.length_b   1.000
_cell.length_c   1.000
_cell.angle_alpha   90.00
_cell.angle_beta   90.00
_cell.angle_gamma   90.00
#
_symmetry.space_group_name_H-M   'P 1'
#
loop_
_entity.id
_entity.type
_entity.pdbx_description
1 polymer ?
#
loop_
_entity_poly.entity_id
_entity_poly.type
_entity_poly.pdbx_seq_one_letter_code
_entity_poly.pdbx_strand_id
1 'polypeptide(L)'
;MIDSELIKKLLLSILDSGDKSPLFSQFYEICIRFSIATLNLGKNQMIRNDLQRKMDCSAQDLACDCIWKLFIPKQGRLIEFEKYFNKHFPDGIGTIYSDRIKAQLAILIKARTNQGLSLIREEWGDIFFDIRKAVSTEIARRKKNYVKHYVHGVKFISFDHKEQIDFSLPQVEKDYLLGMLFLVKLKKYDYTKVLRTVFEILSTQQEYCKAVEEKLLLDILKEFYYTKASDFIELNNSVENSNVEYIVDEDNFEHDN
;
A
#
# COMPACT_ATOMS: atom_id res chain seq x y z
N MET A 1 5.12 -8.74 -27.31
CA MET A 1 3.83 -8.04 -27.60
C MET A 1 2.76 -8.66 -26.71
N ILE A 2 1.85 -7.88 -26.09
CA ILE A 2 0.72 -8.47 -25.32
C ILE A 2 -0.35 -8.91 -26.31
N ASP A 3 -0.77 -10.17 -26.25
CA ASP A 3 -1.77 -10.74 -27.15
C ASP A 3 -3.17 -10.13 -26.91
N SER A 4 -3.81 -9.66 -27.97
CA SER A 4 -5.12 -9.03 -27.94
C SER A 4 -6.23 -10.02 -27.61
N GLU A 5 -6.15 -11.26 -28.10
CA GLU A 5 -7.17 -12.29 -27.82
C GLU A 5 -7.14 -12.72 -26.35
N LEU A 6 -5.94 -12.86 -25.78
CA LEU A 6 -5.77 -13.08 -24.35
C LEU A 6 -6.43 -11.96 -23.53
N ILE A 7 -6.23 -10.68 -23.90
CA ILE A 7 -6.85 -9.56 -23.20
C ILE A 7 -8.37 -9.65 -23.25
N LYS A 8 -8.95 -9.98 -24.40
CA LYS A 8 -10.40 -10.13 -24.55
C LYS A 8 -10.93 -11.23 -23.62
N LYS A 9 -10.28 -12.39 -23.59
CA LYS A 9 -10.63 -13.51 -22.69
C LYS A 9 -10.55 -13.11 -21.22
N LEU A 10 -9.48 -12.45 -20.82
CA LEU A 10 -9.28 -11.99 -19.45
C LEU A 10 -10.37 -11.00 -19.05
N LEU A 11 -10.62 -9.99 -19.89
CA LEU A 11 -11.62 -8.96 -19.60
C LEU A 11 -13.03 -9.54 -19.46
N LEU A 12 -13.41 -10.49 -20.32
CA LEU A 12 -14.69 -11.21 -20.20
C LEU A 12 -14.84 -11.88 -18.84
N SER A 13 -13.80 -12.58 -18.37
CA SER A 13 -13.85 -13.24 -17.07
C SER A 13 -13.93 -12.28 -15.89
N ILE A 14 -13.30 -11.10 -16.00
CA ILE A 14 -13.31 -10.07 -14.95
C ILE A 14 -14.65 -9.34 -14.89
N LEU A 15 -15.27 -9.06 -16.04
CA LEU A 15 -16.59 -8.42 -16.07
C LEU A 15 -17.69 -9.36 -15.57
N ASP A 16 -17.51 -10.68 -15.68
CA ASP A 16 -18.45 -11.68 -15.16
C ASP A 16 -18.29 -11.91 -13.65
N SER A 17 -17.07 -12.19 -13.18
CA SER A 17 -16.82 -12.65 -11.81
C SER A 17 -16.09 -11.64 -10.92
N GLY A 18 -15.73 -10.47 -11.44
CA GLY A 18 -14.99 -9.45 -10.69
C GLY A 18 -13.64 -9.93 -10.18
N ASP A 19 -13.35 -9.62 -8.92
CA ASP A 19 -12.16 -10.05 -8.18
C ASP A 19 -12.15 -11.55 -7.85
N LYS A 20 -13.28 -12.24 -7.97
CA LYS A 20 -13.40 -13.70 -7.81
C LYS A 20 -13.04 -14.46 -9.09
N SER A 21 -12.70 -13.77 -10.18
CA SER A 21 -12.25 -14.43 -11.40
C SER A 21 -10.96 -15.22 -11.16
N PRO A 22 -10.85 -16.48 -11.62
CA PRO A 22 -9.58 -17.22 -11.56
C PRO A 22 -8.49 -16.59 -12.45
N LEU A 23 -8.87 -15.66 -13.32
CA LEU A 23 -7.98 -14.94 -14.22
C LEU A 23 -7.63 -13.53 -13.70
N PHE A 24 -8.11 -13.14 -12.52
CA PHE A 24 -7.89 -11.81 -11.95
C PHE A 24 -6.41 -11.45 -11.83
N SER A 25 -5.61 -12.38 -11.30
CA SER A 25 -4.17 -12.23 -11.17
C SER A 25 -3.48 -11.91 -12.50
N GLN A 26 -3.80 -12.68 -13.54
CA GLN A 26 -3.19 -12.51 -14.86
C GLN A 26 -3.66 -11.19 -15.52
N PHE A 27 -4.93 -10.84 -15.34
CA PHE A 27 -5.47 -9.58 -15.81
C PHE A 27 -4.81 -8.37 -15.11
N TYR A 28 -4.65 -8.45 -13.80
CA TYR A 28 -3.99 -7.42 -12.99
C TYR A 28 -2.55 -7.22 -13.44
N GLU A 29 -1.79 -8.29 -13.65
CA GLU A 29 -0.43 -8.23 -14.19
C GLU A 29 -0.35 -7.56 -15.57
N ILE A 30 -1.32 -7.80 -16.46
CA ILE A 30 -1.38 -7.10 -17.76
C ILE A 30 -1.62 -5.61 -17.57
N CYS A 31 -2.52 -5.23 -16.66
CA CYS A 31 -2.77 -3.83 -16.32
C CYS A 31 -1.49 -3.14 -15.78
N ILE A 32 -0.73 -3.85 -14.94
CA ILE A 32 0.57 -3.40 -14.42
C ILE A 32 1.55 -3.14 -15.57
N ARG A 33 1.64 -4.05 -16.54
CA ARG A 33 2.53 -3.89 -17.71
C ARG A 33 2.15 -2.69 -18.57
N PHE A 34 0.87 -2.44 -18.80
CA PHE A 34 0.41 -1.22 -19.49
C PHE A 34 0.77 0.06 -18.71
N SER A 35 0.66 0.02 -17.39
CA SER A 35 1.04 1.14 -16.53
C SER A 35 2.55 1.39 -16.57
N ILE A 36 3.39 0.35 -16.45
CA ILE A 36 4.85 0.49 -16.57
C ILE A 36 5.23 1.10 -17.93
N ALA A 37 4.61 0.64 -19.02
CA ALA A 37 4.83 1.22 -20.34
C ALA A 37 4.47 2.72 -20.36
N THR A 38 3.37 3.11 -19.70
CA THR A 38 2.94 4.51 -19.55
C THR A 38 3.92 5.34 -18.71
N LEU A 39 4.43 4.78 -17.61
CA LEU A 39 5.43 5.42 -16.74
C LEU A 39 6.75 5.66 -17.47
N ASN A 40 7.10 4.79 -18.41
CA ASN A 40 8.32 4.87 -19.20
C ASN A 40 8.24 5.86 -20.37
N LEU A 41 7.07 6.44 -20.65
CA LEU A 41 6.92 7.48 -21.66
C LEU A 41 7.60 8.78 -21.21
N GLY A 42 8.24 9.49 -22.14
CA GLY A 42 9.03 10.70 -21.83
C GLY A 42 8.29 11.79 -21.04
N LYS A 43 6.96 11.92 -21.19
CA LYS A 43 6.15 12.88 -20.42
C LYS A 43 6.07 12.55 -18.92
N ASN A 44 6.15 11.28 -18.55
CA ASN A 44 6.03 10.82 -17.16
C ASN A 44 7.40 10.51 -16.52
N GLN A 45 8.45 10.38 -17.33
CA GLN A 45 9.76 9.92 -16.89
C GLN A 45 10.36 10.78 -15.78
N MET A 46 10.22 12.11 -15.85
CA MET A 46 10.74 13.02 -14.81
C MET A 46 10.02 12.84 -13.46
N ILE A 47 8.68 12.83 -13.47
CA ILE A 47 7.87 12.64 -12.26
C ILE A 47 8.12 11.25 -11.67
N ARG A 48 8.13 10.22 -12.52
CA ARG A 48 8.45 8.85 -12.14
C ARG A 48 9.81 8.77 -11.44
N ASN A 49 10.86 9.34 -12.05
CA ASN A 49 12.20 9.31 -11.48
C ASN A 49 12.29 10.03 -10.14
N ASP A 50 11.62 11.18 -9.99
CA ASP A 50 11.59 11.89 -8.71
C ASP A 50 10.88 11.06 -7.62
N LEU A 51 9.72 10.48 -7.94
CA LEU A 51 8.98 9.61 -7.04
C LEU A 51 9.76 8.35 -6.66
N GLN A 52 10.38 7.67 -7.64
CA GLN A 52 11.21 6.49 -7.40
C GLN A 52 12.41 6.80 -6.50
N ARG A 53 13.07 7.94 -6.72
CA ARG A 53 14.19 8.39 -5.88
C ARG A 53 13.73 8.71 -4.45
N LYS A 54 12.57 9.35 -4.30
CA LYS A 54 12.01 9.71 -2.98
C LYS A 54 11.59 8.48 -2.18
N MET A 55 10.94 7.52 -2.84
CA MET A 55 10.39 6.33 -2.20
C MET A 55 11.33 5.12 -2.18
N ASP A 56 12.47 5.18 -2.87
CA ASP A 56 13.39 4.06 -3.06
C ASP A 56 12.68 2.80 -3.64
N CYS A 57 11.82 3.03 -4.64
CA CYS A 57 10.94 2.00 -5.21
C CYS A 57 11.16 1.78 -6.71
N SER A 58 10.76 0.60 -7.19
CA SER A 58 10.85 0.23 -8.62
C SER A 58 9.71 0.84 -9.44
N ALA A 59 9.82 0.76 -10.78
CA ALA A 59 8.74 1.20 -11.68
C ALA A 59 7.50 0.30 -11.55
N GLN A 60 7.72 -0.97 -11.21
CA GLN A 60 6.67 -1.92 -10.95
C GLN A 60 5.91 -1.56 -9.67
N ASP A 61 6.61 -1.19 -8.59
CA ASP A 61 5.98 -0.73 -7.35
C ASP A 61 5.07 0.47 -7.60
N LEU A 62 5.58 1.49 -8.30
CA LEU A 62 4.81 2.69 -8.62
C LEU A 62 3.63 2.39 -9.55
N ALA A 63 3.80 1.45 -10.48
CA ALA A 63 2.70 0.97 -11.30
C ALA A 63 1.63 0.33 -10.41
N CYS A 64 1.99 -0.62 -9.54
CA CYS A 64 1.06 -1.26 -8.59
C CYS A 64 0.23 -0.23 -7.84
N ASP A 65 0.85 0.82 -7.30
CA ASP A 65 0.13 1.87 -6.55
C ASP A 65 -0.91 2.60 -7.42
N CYS A 66 -0.54 2.89 -8.66
CA CYS A 66 -1.41 3.61 -9.59
C CYS A 66 -2.63 2.77 -10.02
N ILE A 67 -2.44 1.48 -10.32
CA ILE A 67 -3.55 0.60 -10.76
C ILE A 67 -4.31 -0.05 -9.62
N TRP A 68 -3.74 -0.19 -8.42
CA TRP A 68 -4.45 -0.74 -7.26
C TRP A 68 -5.80 -0.07 -7.06
N LYS A 69 -5.80 1.26 -7.21
CA LYS A 69 -7.00 2.08 -7.11
C LYS A 69 -8.10 1.70 -8.10
N LEU A 70 -7.85 1.01 -9.21
CA LEU A 70 -8.93 0.58 -10.10
C LEU A 70 -9.64 -0.68 -9.61
N PHE A 71 -8.99 -1.45 -8.76
CA PHE A 71 -9.40 -2.82 -8.45
C PHE A 71 -9.59 -3.07 -6.96
N ILE A 72 -9.67 -2.01 -6.13
CA ILE A 72 -9.95 -2.15 -4.71
C ILE A 72 -11.34 -2.78 -4.53
N PRO A 73 -11.48 -3.84 -3.73
CA PRO A 73 -12.77 -4.46 -3.42
C PRO A 73 -13.76 -3.52 -2.69
N LYS A 74 -13.27 -2.41 -2.11
CA LYS A 74 -14.11 -1.42 -1.40
C LYS A 74 -15.02 -0.65 -2.37
N GLN A 75 -16.33 -0.81 -2.16
CA GLN A 75 -17.44 0.02 -2.67
C GLN A 75 -17.28 0.56 -4.10
N GLY A 76 -17.19 -0.36 -5.07
CA GLY A 76 -17.59 -0.04 -6.45
C GLY A 76 -16.51 0.36 -7.44
N ARG A 77 -15.23 0.10 -7.18
CA ARG A 77 -14.18 0.40 -8.18
C ARG A 77 -14.19 -0.55 -9.37
N LEU A 78 -14.47 -1.83 -9.13
CA LEU A 78 -14.83 -2.77 -10.20
C LEU A 78 -16.13 -2.34 -10.92
N ILE A 79 -17.08 -1.73 -10.22
CA ILE A 79 -18.29 -1.17 -10.83
C ILE A 79 -17.95 0.02 -11.75
N GLU A 80 -17.01 0.90 -11.38
CA GLU A 80 -16.53 1.96 -12.28
C GLU A 80 -15.83 1.38 -13.52
N PHE A 81 -15.03 0.34 -13.34
CA PHE A 81 -14.37 -0.39 -14.42
C PHE A 81 -15.40 -1.00 -15.38
N GLU A 82 -16.40 -1.69 -14.85
CA GLU A 82 -17.50 -2.28 -15.62
C GLU A 82 -18.30 -1.21 -16.37
N LYS A 83 -18.69 -0.13 -15.69
CA LYS A 83 -19.38 1.03 -16.29
C LYS A 83 -18.58 1.63 -17.45
N TYR A 84 -17.26 1.72 -17.32
CA TYR A 84 -16.41 2.21 -18.41
C TYR A 84 -16.54 1.32 -19.65
N PHE A 85 -16.41 0.00 -19.50
CA PHE A 85 -16.48 -0.92 -20.63
C PHE A 85 -17.89 -1.02 -21.22
N ASN A 86 -18.94 -1.02 -20.40
CA ASN A 86 -20.33 -1.02 -20.88
C ASN A 86 -20.67 0.26 -21.65
N LYS A 87 -20.10 1.42 -21.25
CA LYS A 87 -20.25 2.68 -22.00
C LYS A 87 -19.57 2.64 -23.38
N HIS A 88 -18.38 2.04 -23.46
CA HIS A 88 -17.60 1.98 -24.70
C HIS A 88 -18.01 0.83 -25.62
N PHE A 89 -18.65 -0.20 -25.08
CA PHE A 89 -19.10 -1.41 -25.76
C PHE A 89 -20.52 -1.78 -25.29
N PRO A 90 -21.56 -0.99 -25.64
CA PRO A 90 -22.93 -1.20 -25.16
C PRO A 90 -23.52 -2.54 -25.62
N ASP A 91 -23.08 -3.05 -26.77
CA ASP A 91 -23.51 -4.34 -27.32
C ASP A 91 -22.75 -5.54 -26.73
N GLY A 92 -21.92 -5.30 -25.70
CA GLY A 92 -21.08 -6.29 -25.06
C GLY A 92 -19.73 -6.49 -25.74
N ILE A 93 -18.72 -6.89 -24.96
CA ILE A 93 -17.34 -7.06 -25.47
C ILE A 93 -17.15 -8.34 -26.28
N GLY A 94 -18.07 -9.32 -26.18
CA GLY A 94 -17.96 -10.62 -26.86
C GLY A 94 -17.91 -10.52 -28.39
N THR A 95 -18.60 -9.54 -28.97
CA THR A 95 -18.71 -9.30 -30.42
C THR A 95 -17.63 -8.36 -30.98
N ILE A 96 -16.83 -7.75 -30.11
CA ILE A 96 -15.84 -6.74 -30.49
C ILE A 96 -14.50 -7.38 -30.85
N TYR A 97 -13.82 -6.84 -31.87
CA TYR A 97 -12.46 -7.22 -32.23
C TYR A 97 -11.48 -7.00 -31.07
N SER A 98 -10.65 -8.00 -30.80
CA SER A 98 -9.73 -8.02 -29.65
C SER A 98 -8.76 -6.84 -29.61
N ASP A 99 -8.28 -6.37 -30.75
CA ASP A 99 -7.41 -5.19 -30.83
C ASP A 99 -8.09 -3.90 -30.34
N ARG A 100 -9.38 -3.73 -30.62
CA ARG A 100 -10.15 -2.57 -30.14
C ARG A 100 -10.32 -2.63 -28.61
N ILE A 101 -10.54 -3.82 -28.06
CA ILE A 101 -10.65 -4.03 -26.61
C ILE A 101 -9.32 -3.69 -25.94
N LYS A 102 -8.22 -4.23 -26.46
CA LYS A 102 -6.86 -3.93 -25.98
C LYS A 102 -6.54 -2.44 -26.02
N ALA A 103 -6.88 -1.76 -27.12
CA ALA A 103 -6.68 -0.32 -27.23
C ALA A 103 -7.45 0.46 -26.16
N GLN A 104 -8.72 0.10 -25.91
CA GLN A 104 -9.53 0.73 -24.87
C GLN A 104 -9.01 0.47 -23.46
N LEU A 105 -8.56 -0.76 -23.17
CA LEU A 105 -7.91 -1.07 -21.91
C LEU A 105 -6.63 -0.23 -21.72
N ALA A 106 -5.79 -0.14 -22.76
CA ALA A 106 -4.58 0.67 -22.70
C ALA A 106 -4.87 2.16 -22.46
N ILE A 107 -5.93 2.71 -23.07
CA ILE A 107 -6.39 4.09 -22.83
C ILE A 107 -6.79 4.29 -21.37
N LEU A 108 -7.63 3.39 -20.82
CA LEU A 108 -8.07 3.46 -19.44
C LEU A 108 -6.89 3.39 -18.46
N ILE A 109 -6.01 2.40 -18.62
CA ILE A 109 -4.85 2.24 -17.75
C ILE A 109 -3.94 3.45 -17.84
N LYS A 110 -3.68 3.97 -19.05
CA LYS A 110 -2.86 5.19 -19.22
C LYS A 110 -3.46 6.39 -18.46
N ALA A 111 -4.76 6.64 -18.61
CA ALA A 111 -5.44 7.74 -17.92
C ALA A 111 -5.31 7.60 -16.39
N ARG A 112 -5.49 6.38 -15.88
CA ARG A 112 -5.45 6.09 -14.44
C ARG A 112 -4.03 6.09 -13.87
N THR A 113 -3.03 5.66 -14.64
CA THR A 113 -1.61 5.81 -14.26
C THR A 113 -1.25 7.28 -14.08
N ASN A 114 -1.64 8.14 -15.03
CA ASN A 114 -1.36 9.56 -14.93
C ASN A 114 -2.08 10.21 -13.74
N GLN A 115 -3.35 9.86 -13.52
CA GLN A 115 -4.09 10.32 -12.34
C GLN A 115 -3.45 9.82 -11.03
N GLY A 116 -3.04 8.55 -10.99
CA GLY A 116 -2.40 7.92 -9.84
C GLY A 116 -1.10 8.61 -9.45
N LEU A 117 -0.26 8.97 -10.42
CA LEU A 117 0.97 9.73 -10.16
C LEU A 117 0.70 11.07 -9.46
N SER A 118 -0.33 11.81 -9.89
CA SER A 118 -0.74 13.05 -9.23
C SER A 118 -1.24 12.80 -7.82
N LEU A 119 -2.12 11.80 -7.64
CA LEU A 119 -2.76 11.51 -6.36
C LEU A 119 -1.82 10.90 -5.32
N ILE A 120 -0.84 10.09 -5.72
CA ILE A 120 0.11 9.48 -4.79
C ILE A 120 0.82 10.58 -3.99
N ARG A 121 1.21 11.67 -4.66
CA ARG A 121 1.84 12.83 -4.04
C ARG A 121 0.92 13.56 -3.05
N GLU A 122 -0.38 13.64 -3.35
CA GLU A 122 -1.33 14.46 -2.59
C GLU A 122 -1.99 13.71 -1.43
N GLU A 123 -2.36 12.44 -1.61
CA GLU A 123 -3.17 11.70 -0.63
C GLU A 123 -2.36 11.02 0.48
N TRP A 124 -1.15 10.55 0.17
CA TRP A 124 -0.45 9.66 1.10
C TRP A 124 0.34 10.41 2.17
N GLY A 125 0.66 11.68 1.92
CA GLY A 125 1.43 12.55 2.79
C GLY A 125 2.90 12.13 2.92
N ASP A 126 3.73 13.05 3.42
CA ASP A 126 5.18 12.83 3.54
C ASP A 126 5.50 11.61 4.43
N ILE A 127 4.72 11.40 5.48
CA ILE A 127 4.96 10.28 6.41
C ILE A 127 4.84 8.90 5.75
N PHE A 128 3.91 8.72 4.82
CA PHE A 128 3.80 7.44 4.11
C PHE A 128 5.05 7.20 3.25
N PHE A 129 5.52 8.25 2.57
CA PHE A 129 6.73 8.16 1.76
C PHE A 129 7.95 7.86 2.63
N ASP A 130 8.06 8.48 3.79
CA ASP A 130 9.16 8.25 4.73
C ASP A 130 9.14 6.81 5.27
N ILE A 131 7.98 6.29 5.66
CA ILE A 131 7.82 4.91 6.13
C ILE A 131 8.15 3.94 5.00
N ARG A 132 7.61 4.15 3.80
CA ARG A 132 7.87 3.27 2.66
C ARG A 132 9.34 3.25 2.27
N LYS A 133 9.97 4.42 2.25
CA LYS A 133 11.40 4.54 1.99
C LYS A 133 12.20 3.81 3.06
N ALA A 134 11.87 4.02 4.34
CA ALA A 134 12.54 3.36 5.46
C ALA A 134 12.44 1.83 5.35
N VAL A 135 11.25 1.29 5.08
CA VAL A 135 11.04 -0.15 4.86
C VAL A 135 11.83 -0.66 3.65
N SER A 136 11.75 0.05 2.52
CA SER A 136 12.44 -0.35 1.28
C SER A 136 13.95 -0.37 1.46
N THR A 137 14.52 0.66 2.07
CA THR A 137 15.94 0.76 2.41
C THR A 137 16.36 -0.31 3.41
N GLU A 138 15.53 -0.60 4.43
CA GLU A 138 15.85 -1.64 5.43
C GLU A 138 15.90 -3.03 4.81
N ILE A 139 14.91 -3.36 3.98
CA ILE A 139 14.90 -4.62 3.21
C ILE A 139 16.12 -4.69 2.29
N ALA A 140 16.49 -3.59 1.64
CA ALA A 140 17.66 -3.54 0.76
C ALA A 140 18.99 -3.67 1.51
N ARG A 141 19.10 -3.14 2.74
CA ARG A 141 20.28 -3.30 3.61
C ARG A 141 20.38 -4.70 4.18
N ARG A 142 19.26 -5.32 4.53
CA ARG A 142 19.18 -6.65 5.13
C ARG A 142 18.60 -7.69 4.18
N LYS A 143 19.06 -7.71 2.92
CA LYS A 143 18.61 -8.69 1.90
C LYS A 143 18.76 -10.16 2.30
N LYS A 144 19.64 -10.47 3.27
CA LYS A 144 19.79 -11.82 3.84
C LYS A 144 18.68 -12.21 4.82
N ASN A 145 17.91 -11.22 5.28
CA ASN A 145 16.86 -11.41 6.25
C ASN A 145 15.49 -11.25 5.62
N TYR A 146 15.33 -10.48 4.55
CA TYR A 146 14.02 -10.21 3.97
C TYR A 146 13.96 -10.62 2.50
N VAL A 147 12.86 -11.25 2.12
CA VAL A 147 12.58 -11.66 0.73
C VAL A 147 11.35 -10.92 0.23
N LYS A 148 11.41 -10.47 -1.04
CA LYS A 148 10.27 -9.88 -1.75
C LYS A 148 9.68 -10.94 -2.68
N HIS A 149 8.38 -11.16 -2.59
CA HIS A 149 7.63 -12.07 -3.46
C HIS A 149 6.64 -11.27 -4.28
N TYR A 150 6.50 -11.61 -5.55
CA TYR A 150 5.46 -11.08 -6.41
C TYR A 150 4.50 -12.21 -6.73
N VAL A 151 3.36 -12.21 -6.07
CA VAL A 151 2.32 -13.21 -6.26
C VAL A 151 1.12 -12.48 -6.82
N HIS A 152 0.72 -12.86 -8.04
CA HIS A 152 -0.46 -12.30 -8.69
C HIS A 152 -0.41 -10.77 -8.87
N GLY A 153 0.78 -10.23 -9.15
CA GLY A 153 1.01 -8.78 -9.28
C GLY A 153 0.95 -8.00 -7.97
N VAL A 154 0.75 -8.68 -6.83
CA VAL A 154 0.81 -8.10 -5.49
C VAL A 154 2.18 -8.40 -4.89
N LYS A 155 2.75 -7.40 -4.23
CA LYS A 155 4.06 -7.49 -3.59
C LYS A 155 3.90 -7.90 -2.14
N PHE A 156 4.50 -9.03 -1.80
CA PHE A 156 4.60 -9.52 -0.44
C PHE A 156 6.04 -9.42 0.05
N ILE A 157 6.18 -9.25 1.36
CA ILE A 157 7.47 -9.24 2.06
C ILE A 157 7.42 -10.35 3.11
N SER A 158 8.51 -11.09 3.30
CA SER A 158 8.65 -12.11 4.35
C SER A 158 10.04 -12.07 4.96
N PHE A 159 10.23 -12.73 6.11
CA PHE A 159 11.57 -13.13 6.55
C PHE A 159 12.12 -14.25 5.65
N ASP A 160 13.44 -14.24 5.46
CA ASP A 160 14.21 -15.31 4.83
C ASP A 160 14.44 -16.43 5.85
N HIS A 161 13.44 -17.30 6.01
CA HIS A 161 13.54 -18.48 6.87
C HIS A 161 13.92 -19.76 6.10
N LYS A 162 14.17 -19.67 4.79
CA LYS A 162 14.28 -20.82 3.87
C LYS A 162 13.06 -21.77 3.86
N GLU A 163 12.01 -21.46 4.60
CA GLU A 163 10.74 -22.17 4.60
C GLU A 163 9.94 -21.82 3.34
N GLN A 164 9.20 -22.80 2.82
CA GLN A 164 8.27 -22.57 1.73
C GLN A 164 7.07 -21.78 2.26
N ILE A 165 6.77 -20.65 1.64
CA ILE A 165 5.64 -19.80 2.02
C ILE A 165 4.38 -20.32 1.33
N ASP A 166 3.35 -20.61 2.12
CA ASP A 166 2.03 -20.93 1.63
C ASP A 166 1.21 -19.64 1.45
N PHE A 167 1.01 -19.24 0.19
CA PHE A 167 0.20 -18.08 -0.18
C PHE A 167 -1.31 -18.40 -0.26
N SER A 168 -1.73 -19.65 -0.02
CA SER A 168 -3.14 -20.02 0.08
C SER A 168 -3.75 -19.70 1.45
N LEU A 169 -2.90 -19.56 2.48
CA LEU A 169 -3.31 -19.15 3.81
C LEU A 169 -3.73 -17.67 3.84
N PRO A 170 -4.70 -17.30 4.69
CA PRO A 170 -5.14 -15.92 4.82
C PRO A 170 -4.01 -15.00 5.31
N GLN A 171 -4.08 -13.74 4.90
CA GLN A 171 -3.26 -12.67 5.49
C GLN A 171 -3.73 -12.40 6.93
N VAL A 172 -2.80 -12.10 7.82
CA VAL A 172 -3.16 -11.63 9.16
C VAL A 172 -3.89 -10.29 9.06
N GLU A 173 -4.89 -10.10 9.91
CA GLU A 173 -5.64 -8.84 9.93
C GLU A 173 -4.81 -7.69 10.50
N LYS A 174 -5.03 -6.49 9.95
CA LYS A 174 -4.36 -5.25 10.37
C LYS A 174 -4.51 -5.01 11.87
N ASP A 175 -5.73 -5.09 12.38
CA ASP A 175 -6.07 -4.71 13.75
C ASP A 175 -5.46 -5.69 14.77
N TYR A 176 -5.36 -6.97 14.40
CA TYR A 176 -4.65 -7.97 15.18
C TYR A 176 -3.16 -7.63 15.31
N LEU A 177 -2.47 -7.35 14.18
CA LEU A 177 -1.05 -6.98 14.20
C LEU A 177 -0.81 -5.68 14.98
N LEU A 178 -1.67 -4.68 14.82
CA LEU A 178 -1.59 -3.44 15.58
C LEU A 178 -1.71 -3.68 17.08
N GLY A 179 -2.70 -4.47 17.50
CA GLY A 179 -2.87 -4.86 18.90
C GLY A 179 -1.61 -5.50 19.47
N MET A 180 -1.03 -6.45 18.75
CA MET A 180 0.22 -7.12 19.14
C MET A 180 1.42 -6.17 19.20
N LEU A 181 1.53 -5.23 18.25
CA LEU A 181 2.57 -4.22 18.25
C LEU A 181 2.45 -3.25 19.43
N PHE A 182 1.23 -2.88 19.84
CA PHE A 182 1.03 -1.98 20.99
C PHE A 182 1.40 -2.62 22.34
N LEU A 183 1.42 -3.96 22.42
CA LEU A 183 1.98 -4.66 23.57
C LEU A 183 3.50 -4.53 23.67
N VAL A 184 4.17 -4.24 22.55
CA VAL A 184 5.61 -3.96 22.52
C VAL A 184 5.81 -2.58 23.14
N LYS A 185 6.34 -2.54 24.37
CA LYS A 185 6.61 -1.31 25.13
C LYS A 185 7.79 -0.52 24.53
N LEU A 186 7.61 0.06 23.35
CA LEU A 186 8.57 0.94 22.70
C LEU A 186 8.45 2.37 23.25
N LYS A 187 9.55 2.90 23.82
CA LYS A 187 9.61 4.29 24.34
C LYS A 187 9.53 5.36 23.24
N LYS A 188 9.98 5.05 22.03
CA LYS A 188 9.96 5.92 20.84
C LYS A 188 9.68 5.07 19.61
N TYR A 189 9.11 5.68 18.57
CA TYR A 189 8.92 5.01 17.29
C TYR A 189 10.29 4.69 16.66
N ASP A 190 10.57 3.40 16.49
CA ASP A 190 11.77 2.87 15.84
C ASP A 190 11.31 1.90 14.75
N TYR A 191 11.24 2.39 13.51
CA TYR A 191 10.68 1.63 12.38
C TYR A 191 11.37 0.28 12.18
N THR A 192 12.68 0.17 12.48
CA THR A 192 13.43 -1.07 12.27
C THR A 192 12.96 -2.14 13.26
N LYS A 193 12.75 -1.75 14.52
CA LYS A 193 12.22 -2.64 15.55
C LYS A 193 10.78 -3.01 15.25
N VAL A 194 9.93 -2.04 14.91
CA VAL A 194 8.52 -2.30 14.59
C VAL A 194 8.40 -3.26 13.40
N LEU A 195 9.12 -3.01 12.31
CA LEU A 195 9.17 -3.88 11.14
C LEU A 195 9.60 -5.31 11.51
N ARG A 196 10.68 -5.44 12.29
CA ARG A 196 11.16 -6.74 12.76
C ARG A 196 10.11 -7.44 13.60
N THR A 197 9.46 -6.74 14.53
CA THR A 197 8.45 -7.33 15.40
C THR A 197 7.21 -7.79 14.64
N VAL A 198 6.77 -7.06 13.61
CA VAL A 198 5.68 -7.53 12.72
C VAL A 198 6.00 -8.93 12.18
N PHE A 199 7.19 -9.11 11.65
CA PHE A 199 7.56 -10.39 11.07
C PHE A 199 7.87 -11.47 12.11
N GLU A 200 8.37 -11.11 13.31
CA GLU A 200 8.48 -12.06 14.42
C GLU A 200 7.10 -12.57 14.85
N ILE A 201 6.09 -11.70 14.93
CA ILE A 201 4.70 -12.09 15.19
C ILE A 201 4.23 -13.05 14.09
N LEU A 202 4.34 -12.66 12.81
CA LEU A 202 3.93 -13.50 11.67
C LEU A 202 4.57 -14.90 11.71
N SER A 203 5.87 -14.98 11.99
CA SER A 203 6.60 -16.25 12.06
C SER A 203 6.06 -17.20 13.14
N THR A 204 5.40 -16.69 14.18
CA THR A 204 4.81 -17.52 15.24
C THR A 204 3.40 -18.06 14.96
N GLN A 205 2.65 -17.48 14.01
CA GLN A 205 1.24 -17.84 13.78
C GLN A 205 1.06 -18.86 12.64
N GLN A 206 0.70 -20.12 12.93
CA GLN A 206 0.68 -21.19 11.91
C GLN A 206 -0.48 -21.09 10.93
N GLU A 207 -1.58 -20.45 11.34
CA GLU A 207 -2.81 -20.29 10.58
C GLU A 207 -2.76 -19.20 9.50
N TYR A 208 -1.73 -18.35 9.51
CA TYR A 208 -1.60 -17.23 8.57
C TYR A 208 -0.41 -17.40 7.61
N CYS A 209 -0.52 -16.73 6.46
CA CYS A 209 0.59 -16.60 5.54
C CYS A 209 1.78 -15.88 6.22
N LYS A 210 2.98 -16.45 6.08
CA LYS A 210 4.23 -15.91 6.64
C LYS A 210 4.82 -14.74 5.84
N ALA A 211 4.11 -14.32 4.80
CA ALA A 211 4.41 -13.11 4.05
C ALA A 211 3.25 -12.12 4.22
N VAL A 212 3.59 -10.84 4.31
CA VAL A 212 2.62 -9.75 4.41
C VAL A 212 2.62 -8.95 3.12
N GLU A 213 1.44 -8.58 2.62
CA GLU A 213 1.33 -7.61 1.55
C GLU A 213 2.05 -6.31 1.95
N GLU A 214 2.93 -5.77 1.09
CA GLU A 214 3.70 -4.55 1.39
C GLU A 214 2.77 -3.41 1.80
N LYS A 215 1.63 -3.27 1.13
CA LYS A 215 0.67 -2.23 1.45
C LYS A 215 0.07 -2.37 2.84
N LEU A 216 -0.37 -3.58 3.20
CA LEU A 216 -0.88 -3.87 4.54
C LEU A 216 0.18 -3.55 5.61
N LEU A 217 1.43 -3.95 5.37
CA LEU A 217 2.55 -3.62 6.25
C LEU A 217 2.74 -2.10 6.40
N LEU A 218 2.73 -1.35 5.29
CA LEU A 218 2.90 0.11 5.32
C LEU A 218 1.74 0.79 6.05
N ASP A 219 0.51 0.32 5.87
CA ASP A 219 -0.67 0.83 6.56
C ASP A 219 -0.57 0.58 8.07
N ILE A 220 -0.11 -0.61 8.50
CA ILE A 220 0.15 -0.93 9.92
C ILE A 220 1.21 -0.01 10.51
N LEU A 221 2.35 0.15 9.82
CA LEU A 221 3.45 0.99 10.31
C LEU A 221 3.04 2.47 10.39
N LYS A 222 2.27 2.95 9.42
CA LYS A 222 1.72 4.31 9.40
C LYS A 222 0.76 4.55 10.56
N GLU A 223 -0.14 3.62 10.82
CA GLU A 223 -1.08 3.74 11.93
C GLU A 223 -0.39 3.68 13.29
N PHE A 224 0.54 2.74 13.46
CA PHE A 224 1.35 2.64 14.68
C PHE A 224 2.15 3.91 14.95
N TYR A 225 2.71 4.53 13.91
CA TYR A 225 3.38 5.83 14.01
C TYR A 225 2.45 6.92 14.54
N TYR A 226 1.26 7.07 13.95
CA TYR A 226 0.32 8.11 14.36
C TYR A 226 -0.17 7.92 15.79
N THR A 227 -0.52 6.70 16.19
CA THR A 227 -0.93 6.44 17.58
C THR A 227 0.18 6.80 18.56
N LYS A 228 1.43 6.42 18.28
CA LYS A 228 2.56 6.77 19.16
C LYS A 228 2.89 8.25 19.18
N ALA A 229 2.70 8.96 18.07
CA ALA A 229 2.84 10.41 18.02
C ALA A 229 1.76 11.08 18.89
N SER A 230 0.51 10.62 18.82
CA SER A 230 -0.59 11.11 19.66
C SER A 230 -0.34 10.84 21.15
N ASP A 231 0.06 9.61 21.53
CA ASP A 231 0.43 9.26 22.92
C ASP A 231 1.47 10.24 23.47
N PHE A 232 2.47 10.61 22.66
CA PHE A 232 3.53 11.52 23.06
C PHE A 232 3.05 12.96 23.22
N ILE A 233 2.15 13.43 22.34
CA ILE A 233 1.51 14.75 22.45
C ILE A 233 0.65 14.82 23.72
N GLU A 234 -0.17 13.80 23.99
CA GLU A 234 -0.99 13.75 25.21
C GLU A 234 -0.14 13.71 26.48
N LEU A 235 0.96 12.94 26.48
CA LEU A 235 1.91 12.91 27.59
C LEU A 235 2.55 14.29 27.81
N ASN A 236 2.95 14.99 26.75
CA ASN A 236 3.53 16.33 26.88
C ASN A 236 2.50 17.36 27.34
N ASN A 237 1.27 17.34 26.81
CA ASN A 237 0.21 18.25 27.24
C ASN A 237 -0.19 18.00 28.70
N SER A 238 -0.23 16.74 29.14
CA SER A 238 -0.49 16.41 30.54
C SER A 238 0.66 16.82 31.46
N VAL A 239 1.93 16.70 31.01
CA VAL A 239 3.10 17.21 31.74
C VAL A 239 3.10 18.74 31.82
N GLU A 240 2.81 19.44 30.73
CA GLU A 240 2.65 20.90 30.72
C GLU A 240 1.52 21.34 31.65
N ASN A 241 0.36 20.68 31.61
CA ASN A 241 -0.75 21.00 32.52
C ASN A 241 -0.43 20.68 33.98
N SER A 242 0.30 19.60 34.27
CA SER A 242 0.75 19.27 35.63
C SER A 242 1.85 20.20 36.15
N ASN A 243 2.62 20.83 35.26
CA ASN A 243 3.61 21.86 35.62
C ASN A 243 2.97 23.25 35.80
N VAL A 244 1.69 23.42 35.45
CA VAL A 244 0.94 24.66 35.62
C VAL A 244 0.06 24.65 36.89
N GLU A 245 -0.15 23.49 37.53
CA GLU A 245 -0.99 23.37 38.74
C GLU A 245 -0.27 23.60 40.09
N TYR A 246 0.96 24.11 40.13
CA TYR A 246 1.62 24.51 41.39
C TYR A 246 2.35 25.85 41.28
N ILE A 247 1.60 26.95 41.12
CA ILE A 247 1.94 28.25 41.71
C ILE A 247 0.64 28.94 42.14
N VAL A 248 -0.05 28.37 43.12
CA VAL A 248 -0.81 29.17 44.08
C VAL A 248 -0.53 28.52 45.41
N ASP A 249 0.41 29.08 46.16
CA ASP A 249 0.25 29.21 47.60
C ASP A 249 1.06 30.43 48.05
N GLU A 250 0.29 31.42 48.50
CA GLU A 250 0.50 32.19 49.73
C GLU A 250 1.95 32.42 50.15
N ASP A 251 2.41 33.66 49.96
CA ASP A 251 2.68 34.58 51.07
C ASP A 251 3.54 35.73 50.54
N ASN A 252 3.11 36.98 50.76
CA ASN A 252 3.80 37.80 51.78
C ASN A 252 3.40 39.29 51.87
N PHE A 253 3.48 39.74 53.12
CA PHE A 253 3.63 41.09 53.69
C PHE A 253 2.37 41.96 53.76
N GLU A 254 1.70 42.01 54.91
CA GLU A 254 2.06 42.77 56.14
C GLU A 254 2.01 44.30 55.97
N HIS A 255 1.26 44.90 56.89
CA HIS A 255 1.44 46.21 57.50
C HIS A 255 1.60 47.45 56.61
N ASP A 256 0.63 48.36 56.72
CA ASP A 256 0.98 49.74 57.10
C ASP A 256 -0.17 50.39 57.90
N ASN A 257 0.26 51.24 58.84
CA ASN A 257 -0.52 51.94 59.88
C ASN A 257 -1.56 52.93 59.34
#